data_AF-A0A410E1X1-F1
#
_entry.id   AF-A0A410E1X1-F1
#
_cell.length_a   1.000
_cell.length_b   1.000
_cell.length_c   1.000
_cell.angle_alpha   90.00
_cell.angle_beta   90.00
_cell.angle_gamma   90.00
#
_symmetry.space_group_name_H-M   'P 1'
#
loop_
_entity.id
_entity.type
_entity.pdbx_description
1 polymer ?
#
loop_
_entity_poly.entity_id
_entity_poly.type
_entity_poly.pdbx_seq_one_letter_code
_entity_poly.pdbx_strand_id
1 'polypeptide(L)'
;MDENEFWNIISMLDWRYSGDDEKVLKRAINYLSKKPNEDIFAFYDILSKLLYDLDGIQYAKNIGEDSYINEDEPFSEDLFLYARCVVVANGKELYYEVLNTPSEMPRDLELESLLYIAPEAYEKKNDSEFEYVSKYDFETFSNKHKWMTH
;
A
#
# COMPACT_ATOMS: atom_id res chain seq x y z
N MET A 1 14.27 9.56 -0.20
CA MET A 1 14.70 8.29 -0.85
C MET A 1 14.17 8.21 -2.27
N ASP A 2 14.67 7.27 -3.07
CA ASP A 2 14.12 6.92 -4.39
C ASP A 2 13.32 5.60 -4.34
N GLU A 3 12.70 5.24 -5.46
CA GLU A 3 11.88 4.02 -5.56
C GLU A 3 12.70 2.73 -5.36
N ASN A 4 13.99 2.71 -5.70
CA ASN A 4 14.83 1.53 -5.50
C ASN A 4 15.05 1.25 -4.01
N GLU A 5 15.33 2.29 -3.22
CA GLU A 5 15.43 2.13 -1.77
C GLU A 5 14.08 1.78 -1.14
N PHE A 6 12.97 2.33 -1.65
CA PHE A 6 11.62 1.92 -1.23
C PHE A 6 11.43 0.40 -1.39
N TRP A 7 11.69 -0.15 -2.57
CA TRP A 7 11.56 -1.58 -2.82
C TRP A 7 12.54 -2.42 -1.99
N ASN A 8 13.75 -1.91 -1.71
CA ASN A 8 14.67 -2.57 -0.78
C ASN A 8 14.05 -2.70 0.63
N ILE A 9 13.33 -1.68 1.10
CA ILE A 9 12.65 -1.71 2.40
C ILE A 9 11.49 -2.70 2.38
N ILE A 10 10.66 -2.70 1.32
CA ILE A 10 9.58 -3.68 1.14
C ILE A 10 10.12 -5.11 1.11
N SER A 11 11.29 -5.35 0.50
CA SER A 11 11.91 -6.68 0.50
C SER A 11 12.34 -7.18 1.90
N MET A 12 12.29 -6.32 2.92
CA MET A 12 12.60 -6.69 4.30
C MET A 12 11.41 -7.32 5.04
N LEU A 13 10.20 -7.30 4.45
CA LEU A 13 9.03 -7.96 5.03
C LEU A 13 9.30 -9.46 5.19
N ASP A 14 9.06 -9.99 6.39
CA ASP A 14 9.43 -11.35 6.75
C ASP A 14 8.23 -12.30 6.77
N TRP A 15 7.88 -12.80 5.59
CA TRP A 15 6.75 -13.70 5.36
C TRP A 15 6.82 -15.06 6.07
N ARG A 16 7.90 -15.36 6.80
CA ARG A 16 7.93 -16.51 7.72
C ARG A 16 6.99 -16.33 8.91
N TYR A 17 6.54 -15.09 9.16
CA TYR A 17 5.61 -14.73 10.21
C TYR A 17 4.20 -14.39 9.68
N SER A 18 3.81 -14.87 8.50
CA SER A 18 2.45 -14.65 7.98
C SER A 18 1.37 -14.99 9.03
N GLY A 19 0.41 -14.08 9.20
CA GLY A 19 -0.58 -14.11 10.27
C GLY A 19 -0.19 -13.31 11.53
N ASP A 20 1.01 -12.73 11.56
CA ASP A 20 1.50 -11.80 12.59
C ASP A 20 2.19 -10.61 11.91
N ASP A 21 1.37 -9.65 11.47
CA ASP A 21 1.79 -8.48 10.71
C ASP A 21 2.87 -7.66 11.43
N GLU A 22 2.77 -7.50 12.75
CA GLU A 22 3.79 -6.81 13.55
C GLU A 22 5.17 -7.43 13.30
N LYS A 23 5.28 -8.76 13.35
CA LYS A 23 6.55 -9.46 13.09
C LYS A 23 6.97 -9.39 11.63
N VAL A 24 6.04 -9.46 10.68
CA VAL A 24 6.34 -9.35 9.24
C VAL A 24 6.98 -7.99 8.95
N LEU A 25 6.42 -6.89 9.48
CA LEU A 25 6.82 -5.52 9.18
C LEU A 25 8.00 -5.01 10.03
N LYS A 26 8.24 -5.63 11.19
CA LYS A 26 9.23 -5.17 12.19
C LYS A 26 10.58 -4.81 11.62
N ARG A 27 11.10 -5.59 10.67
CA ARG A 27 12.43 -5.35 10.09
C ARG A 27 12.44 -4.08 9.23
N ALA A 28 11.43 -3.88 8.41
CA ALA A 28 11.28 -2.69 7.56
C ALA A 28 11.14 -1.43 8.42
N ILE A 29 10.26 -1.46 9.42
CA ILE A 29 10.04 -0.34 10.36
C ILE A 29 11.33 0.04 11.09
N ASN A 30 12.04 -0.94 11.66
CA ASN A 30 13.29 -0.69 12.39
C ASN A 30 14.44 -0.19 11.49
N TYR A 31 14.40 -0.52 10.20
CA TYR A 31 15.36 -0.01 9.24
C TYR A 31 15.03 1.44 8.87
N LEU A 32 13.77 1.71 8.53
CA LEU A 32 13.28 3.03 8.15
C LEU A 32 13.40 4.03 9.31
N SER A 33 13.18 3.63 10.55
CA SER A 33 13.29 4.49 11.74
C SER A 33 14.71 5.03 11.98
N LYS A 34 15.72 4.47 11.32
CA LYS A 34 17.13 4.92 11.41
C LYS A 34 17.48 5.92 10.30
N LYS A 35 16.57 6.19 9.37
CA LYS A 35 16.76 7.15 8.26
C LYS A 35 16.39 8.57 8.69
N PRO A 36 16.83 9.62 7.95
CA PRO A 36 16.33 10.99 8.12
C PRO A 36 14.80 11.08 8.00
N ASN A 37 14.17 12.07 8.63
CA ASN A 37 12.70 12.20 8.60
C ASN A 37 12.21 12.44 7.16
N GLU A 38 12.99 13.16 6.37
CA GLU A 38 12.76 13.39 4.95
C GLU A 38 12.71 12.08 4.14
N ASP A 39 13.48 11.07 4.55
CA ASP A 39 13.40 9.74 3.93
C ASP A 39 12.14 9.00 4.40
N ILE A 40 11.73 9.11 5.66
CA ILE A 40 10.46 8.50 6.14
C ILE A 40 9.27 9.10 5.39
N PHE A 41 9.25 10.42 5.21
CA PHE A 41 8.22 11.11 4.41
C PHE A 41 8.28 10.70 2.94
N ALA A 42 9.48 10.58 2.36
CA ALA A 42 9.63 10.10 0.99
C ALA A 42 9.16 8.65 0.82
N PHE A 43 9.36 7.77 1.81
CA PHE A 43 8.78 6.41 1.78
C PHE A 43 7.25 6.49 1.70
N TYR A 44 6.65 7.32 2.55
CA TYR A 44 5.19 7.47 2.61
C TYR A 44 4.61 8.05 1.31
N ASP A 45 5.29 9.02 0.70
CA ASP A 45 4.93 9.56 -0.61
C ASP A 45 5.03 8.55 -1.75
N ILE A 46 6.03 7.67 -1.71
CA ILE A 46 6.18 6.62 -2.73
C ILE A 46 5.06 5.58 -2.53
N LEU A 47 4.83 5.13 -1.30
CA LEU A 47 3.73 4.21 -0.99
C LEU A 47 2.39 4.79 -1.47
N SER A 48 2.10 6.05 -1.14
CA SER A 48 0.85 6.69 -1.52
C SER A 48 0.68 6.81 -3.02
N LYS A 49 1.76 7.12 -3.76
CA LYS A 49 1.74 7.13 -5.23
C LYS A 49 1.41 5.75 -5.80
N LEU A 50 2.06 4.71 -5.30
CA LEU A 50 1.87 3.35 -5.81
C LEU A 50 0.44 2.87 -5.57
N LEU A 51 -0.12 3.12 -4.38
CA LEU A 51 -1.50 2.79 -4.04
C LEU A 51 -2.51 3.62 -4.85
N TYR A 52 -2.26 4.92 -5.04
CA TYR A 52 -3.06 5.80 -5.89
C TYR A 52 -3.09 5.34 -7.35
N ASP A 53 -1.98 4.82 -7.86
CA ASP A 53 -1.91 4.27 -9.21
C ASP A 53 -2.73 2.98 -9.38
N LEU A 54 -2.97 2.25 -8.30
CA LEU A 54 -3.84 1.08 -8.29
C LEU A 54 -5.29 1.41 -7.89
N ASP A 55 -5.61 2.66 -7.54
CA ASP A 55 -6.98 3.09 -7.28
C ASP A 55 -7.75 3.22 -8.59
N GLY A 56 -8.59 2.24 -8.93
CA GLY A 56 -9.34 2.28 -10.17
C GLY A 56 -10.26 1.08 -10.38
N ILE A 57 -11.35 1.31 -11.12
CA ILE A 57 -12.41 0.32 -11.33
C ILE A 57 -11.91 -0.99 -11.94
N GLN A 58 -10.88 -0.91 -12.79
CA GLN A 58 -10.29 -2.09 -13.43
C GLN A 58 -9.59 -3.02 -12.44
N TYR A 59 -9.06 -2.50 -11.33
CA TYR A 59 -8.43 -3.29 -10.27
C TYR A 59 -9.48 -3.76 -9.26
N ALA A 60 -10.39 -2.86 -8.89
CA ALA A 60 -11.46 -3.14 -7.93
C ALA A 60 -12.36 -4.31 -8.34
N LYS A 61 -12.51 -4.57 -9.65
CA LYS A 61 -13.24 -5.73 -10.19
C LYS A 61 -12.55 -7.08 -10.02
N ASN A 62 -11.32 -7.11 -9.50
CA ASN A 62 -10.45 -8.29 -9.51
C ASN A 62 -9.94 -8.69 -8.11
N ILE A 63 -10.56 -8.22 -7.02
CA ILE A 63 -10.11 -8.50 -5.65
C ILE A 63 -10.76 -9.73 -4.98
N GLY A 64 -11.55 -10.51 -5.73
CA GLY A 64 -12.21 -11.72 -5.22
C GLY A 64 -13.64 -11.45 -4.75
N GLU A 65 -14.00 -11.96 -3.58
CA GLU A 65 -15.37 -11.88 -3.04
C GLU A 65 -15.87 -10.44 -2.89
N ASP A 66 -14.99 -9.50 -2.53
CA ASP A 66 -15.31 -8.07 -2.35
C ASP A 66 -15.18 -7.24 -3.64
N SER A 67 -15.11 -7.89 -4.80
CA SER A 67 -14.93 -7.18 -6.07
C SER A 67 -16.03 -6.17 -6.35
N TYR A 68 -15.65 -5.00 -6.87
CA TYR A 68 -16.60 -4.03 -7.36
C TYR A 68 -17.46 -4.62 -8.48
N ILE A 69 -18.78 -4.60 -8.32
CA ILE A 69 -19.73 -5.10 -9.31
C ILE A 69 -20.31 -3.91 -10.11
N ASN A 70 -21.04 -3.03 -9.42
CA ASN A 70 -21.67 -1.83 -9.95
C ASN A 70 -22.00 -0.86 -8.79
N GLU A 71 -22.61 0.30 -9.11
CA GLU A 71 -22.95 1.35 -8.14
C GLU A 71 -24.11 1.02 -7.19
N ASP A 72 -24.92 0.00 -7.51
CA ASP A 72 -26.06 -0.43 -6.70
C ASP A 72 -25.67 -1.53 -5.69
N GLU A 73 -24.51 -2.17 -5.86
CA GLU A 73 -24.01 -3.23 -4.98
C GLU A 73 -23.06 -2.67 -3.91
N PRO A 74 -23.05 -3.24 -2.68
CA PRO A 74 -22.08 -2.86 -1.66
C PRO A 74 -20.64 -3.08 -2.12
N PHE A 75 -19.78 -2.10 -1.85
CA PHE A 75 -18.36 -2.19 -2.12
C PHE A 75 -17.59 -1.61 -0.94
N SER A 76 -16.62 -2.36 -0.42
CA SER A 76 -15.80 -1.93 0.70
C SER A 76 -14.58 -1.15 0.21
N GLU A 77 -14.58 0.15 0.49
CA GLU A 77 -13.46 1.05 0.17
C GLU A 77 -12.17 0.62 0.87
N ASP A 78 -12.27 0.17 2.12
CA ASP A 78 -11.15 -0.26 2.95
C ASP A 78 -10.55 -1.56 2.43
N LEU A 79 -11.36 -2.58 2.15
CA LEU A 79 -10.85 -3.88 1.67
C LEU A 79 -10.15 -3.74 0.32
N PHE A 80 -10.62 -2.83 -0.55
CA PHE A 80 -9.92 -2.53 -1.79
C PHE A 80 -8.58 -1.80 -1.56
N LEU A 81 -8.51 -0.87 -0.60
CA LEU A 81 -7.24 -0.26 -0.20
C LEU A 81 -6.26 -1.31 0.34
N TYR A 82 -6.73 -2.24 1.17
CA TYR A 82 -5.88 -3.27 1.75
C TYR A 82 -5.42 -4.31 0.73
N ALA A 83 -6.25 -4.64 -0.27
CA ALA A 83 -5.84 -5.47 -1.41
C ALA A 83 -4.73 -4.79 -2.23
N ARG A 84 -4.80 -3.46 -2.44
CA ARG A 84 -3.71 -2.69 -3.07
C ARG A 84 -2.43 -2.71 -2.23
N CYS A 85 -2.54 -2.72 -0.90
CA CYS A 85 -1.40 -2.92 -0.02
C CYS A 85 -0.74 -4.29 -0.22
N VAL A 86 -1.52 -5.36 -0.40
CA VAL A 86 -0.96 -6.71 -0.72
C VAL A 86 -0.12 -6.67 -1.98
N VAL A 87 -0.57 -5.98 -3.03
CA VAL A 87 0.18 -5.83 -4.28
C VAL A 87 1.56 -5.22 -4.03
N VAL A 88 1.61 -4.08 -3.32
CA VAL A 88 2.87 -3.39 -3.01
C VAL A 88 3.74 -4.24 -2.09
N ALA A 89 3.18 -4.87 -1.07
CA ALA A 89 3.92 -5.69 -0.11
C ALA A 89 4.63 -6.89 -0.75
N ASN A 90 4.05 -7.47 -1.80
CA ASN A 90 4.64 -8.58 -2.56
C ASN A 90 5.73 -8.13 -3.54
N GLY A 91 6.03 -6.83 -3.60
CA GLY A 91 7.23 -6.31 -4.23
C GLY A 91 7.02 -5.76 -5.63
N LYS A 92 8.15 -5.32 -6.20
CA LYS A 92 8.20 -4.53 -7.43
C LYS A 92 7.62 -5.29 -8.62
N GLU A 93 7.98 -6.56 -8.77
CA GLU A 93 7.58 -7.39 -9.91
C GLU A 93 6.06 -7.51 -9.98
N LEU A 94 5.41 -7.90 -8.87
CA LEU A 94 3.95 -8.02 -8.83
C LEU A 94 3.28 -6.67 -9.02
N TYR A 95 3.80 -5.60 -8.41
CA TYR A 95 3.24 -4.25 -8.57
C TYR A 95 3.13 -3.85 -10.05
N TYR A 96 4.23 -3.99 -10.81
CA TYR A 96 4.23 -3.63 -12.22
C TYR A 96 3.46 -4.64 -13.09
N GLU A 97 3.36 -5.90 -12.70
CA GLU A 97 2.50 -6.88 -13.36
C GLU A 97 1.03 -6.50 -13.25
N VAL A 98 0.54 -6.24 -12.03
CA VAL A 98 -0.83 -5.81 -11.77
C VAL A 98 -1.15 -4.49 -12.47
N LEU A 99 -0.23 -3.51 -12.42
CA LEU A 99 -0.41 -2.22 -13.07
C LEU A 99 -0.68 -2.34 -14.57
N ASN A 100 -0.09 -3.35 -15.23
CA ASN A 100 -0.30 -3.62 -16.65
C ASN A 100 -1.43 -4.63 -16.91
N THR A 101 -1.72 -5.51 -15.95
CA THR A 101 -2.67 -6.61 -16.07
C THR A 101 -3.56 -6.64 -14.82
N PRO A 102 -4.66 -5.86 -14.78
CA PRO A 102 -5.50 -5.75 -13.59
C PRO A 102 -6.11 -7.07 -13.09
N SER A 103 -6.19 -8.11 -13.92
CA SER A 103 -6.68 -9.44 -13.53
C SER A 103 -5.73 -10.21 -12.60
N GLU A 104 -4.47 -9.77 -12.50
CA GLU A 104 -3.46 -10.34 -11.58
C GLU A 104 -3.57 -9.75 -10.16
N MET A 105 -4.58 -8.92 -9.88
CA MET A 105 -4.86 -8.49 -8.50
C MET A 105 -4.98 -9.71 -7.57
N PRO A 106 -4.30 -9.68 -6.41
CA PRO A 106 -4.51 -10.65 -5.36
C PRO A 106 -6.00 -10.70 -4.97
N ARG A 107 -6.51 -11.90 -4.78
CA ARG A 107 -7.91 -12.15 -4.41
C ARG A 107 -7.99 -12.58 -2.96
N ASP A 108 -8.98 -12.04 -2.25
CA ASP A 108 -9.33 -12.47 -0.90
C ASP A 108 -8.13 -12.34 0.09
N LEU A 109 -7.30 -11.32 -0.12
CA LEU A 109 -6.13 -11.00 0.69
C LEU A 109 -6.12 -9.51 1.05
N GLU A 110 -5.70 -9.22 2.28
CA GLU A 110 -5.53 -7.87 2.80
C GLU A 110 -4.20 -7.72 3.54
N LEU A 111 -3.70 -6.48 3.63
CA LEU A 111 -2.56 -6.12 4.47
C LEU A 111 -2.62 -4.62 4.82
N GLU A 112 -3.62 -4.22 5.61
CA GLU A 112 -3.76 -2.84 6.11
C GLU A 112 -2.46 -2.34 6.77
N SER A 113 -1.78 -3.22 7.50
CA SER A 113 -0.60 -2.90 8.29
C SER A 113 0.53 -2.23 7.50
N LEU A 114 0.59 -2.42 6.18
CA LEU A 114 1.55 -1.75 5.30
C LEU A 114 1.50 -0.22 5.40
N LEU A 115 0.29 0.34 5.58
CA LEU A 115 0.07 1.79 5.69
C LEU A 115 0.82 2.42 6.88
N TYR A 116 1.09 1.61 7.92
CA TYR A 116 1.68 2.08 9.17
C TYR A 116 3.21 2.00 9.21
N ILE A 117 3.89 1.50 8.16
CA ILE A 117 5.37 1.40 8.16
C ILE A 117 6.04 2.77 8.40
N ALA A 118 5.61 3.83 7.70
CA ALA A 118 6.17 5.16 7.88
C ALA A 118 5.75 5.83 9.20
N PRO A 119 4.45 5.84 9.58
CA PRO A 119 4.01 6.31 10.89
C PRO A 119 4.79 5.67 12.05
N GLU A 120 4.84 4.33 12.12
CA GLU A 120 5.52 3.62 13.20
C GLU A 120 7.03 3.88 13.20
N ALA A 121 7.66 3.96 12.02
CA ALA A 121 9.09 4.27 11.94
C ALA A 121 9.40 5.68 12.45
N TYR A 122 8.53 6.65 12.15
CA TYR A 122 8.68 8.03 12.62
C TYR A 122 8.44 8.15 14.11
N GLU A 123 7.34 7.59 14.62
CA GLU A 123 6.98 7.63 16.04
C GLU A 123 8.05 6.95 16.89
N LYS A 124 8.52 5.78 16.45
CA LYS A 124 9.64 5.09 17.11
C LYS A 124 10.91 5.93 17.19
N LYS A 125 11.18 6.75 16.17
CA LYS A 125 12.39 7.58 16.09
C LYS A 125 12.28 8.86 16.92
N ASN A 126 11.14 9.53 16.86
CA ASN A 126 10.97 10.90 17.34
C ASN A 126 10.18 10.99 18.65
N ASP A 127 9.56 9.89 19.11
CA ASP A 127 8.67 9.86 20.27
C ASP A 127 7.53 10.90 20.14
N SER A 128 7.02 11.04 18.91
CA SER A 128 6.04 12.05 18.50
C SER A 128 5.15 11.51 17.39
N GLU A 129 3.86 11.87 17.42
CA GLU A 129 2.86 11.48 16.42
C GLU A 129 3.26 11.82 14.99
N PHE A 130 2.92 10.95 14.04
CA PHE A 130 3.15 11.18 12.62
C PHE A 130 2.06 12.06 12.00
N GLU A 131 2.37 13.36 11.85
CA GLU A 131 1.42 14.34 11.29
C GLU A 131 1.62 14.63 9.79
N TYR A 132 2.53 13.91 9.12
CA TYR A 132 2.87 14.19 7.72
C TYR A 132 1.77 13.71 6.76
N VAL A 133 1.23 14.63 5.96
CA VAL A 133 0.27 14.33 4.90
C VAL A 133 1.02 13.98 3.62
N SER A 134 0.74 12.80 3.06
CA SER A 134 1.40 12.33 1.85
C SER A 134 0.99 13.14 0.61
N LYS A 135 1.83 13.09 -0.44
CA LYS A 135 1.58 13.79 -1.71
C LYS A 135 0.36 13.31 -2.50
N TYR A 136 -0.05 12.05 -2.32
CA TYR A 136 -1.16 11.44 -3.06
C TYR A 136 -2.17 10.91 -2.05
N ASP A 137 -3.43 11.26 -2.25
CA ASP A 137 -4.52 10.67 -1.47
C ASP A 137 -4.72 9.23 -1.94
N PHE A 138 -4.29 8.25 -1.14
CA PHE A 138 -4.36 6.83 -1.51
C PHE A 138 -5.71 6.19 -1.20
N GLU A 139 -6.63 6.92 -0.58
CA GLU A 139 -7.97 6.44 -0.26
C GLU A 139 -8.70 5.99 -1.53
N THR A 140 -9.61 5.04 -1.37
CA THR A 140 -10.38 4.53 -2.50
C THR A 140 -11.20 5.66 -3.13
N PHE A 141 -11.30 5.64 -4.46
CA PHE A 141 -11.91 6.69 -5.29
C PHE A 141 -11.10 8.00 -5.41
N SER A 142 -9.94 8.17 -4.78
CA SER A 142 -9.16 9.40 -4.89
C SER A 142 -8.58 9.63 -6.30
N ASN A 143 -8.27 8.58 -7.05
CA ASN A 143 -7.88 8.65 -8.46
C ASN A 143 -9.09 8.71 -9.38
N LYS A 144 -9.77 9.86 -9.37
CA LYS A 144 -11.02 10.08 -10.11
C LYS A 144 -10.93 9.67 -11.59
N HIS A 145 -9.78 9.85 -12.24
CA HIS A 145 -9.58 9.47 -13.64
C HIS A 145 -9.73 7.97 -13.91
N LYS A 146 -9.31 7.10 -12.97
CA LYS A 146 -9.39 5.65 -13.13
C LYS A 146 -10.73 5.05 -12.68
N TRP A 147 -11.63 5.89 -12.19
CA TRP A 147 -13.00 5.53 -11.81
C TRP A 147 -14.06 6.07 -12.78
N MET A 148 -13.69 6.96 -13.69
CA MET A 148 -14.58 7.38 -14.77
C MET A 148 -14.65 6.29 -15.86
N THR A 149 -15.83 5.71 -16.05
CA THR A 149 -16.15 4.93 -17.26
C THR A 149 -16.50 5.90 -18.39
N HIS A 150 -15.72 5.89 -19.48
CA HIS A 150 -16.11 6.56 -20.72
C HIS A 150 -17.20 5.79 -21.46
#